data_AF-A0A1Q4VFL9-F1
#
_entry.id   AF-A0A1Q4VFL9-F1
#
_cell.length_a   1.000
_cell.length_b   1.000
_cell.length_c   1.000
_cell.angle_alpha   90.00
_cell.angle_beta   90.00
_cell.angle_gamma   90.00
#
_symmetry.space_group_name_H-M   'P 1'
#
loop_
_entity.id
_entity.type
_entity.pdbx_description
1 polymer ?
#
loop_
_entity_poly.entity_id
_entity_poly.type
_entity_poly.pdbx_seq_one_letter_code
_entity_poly.pdbx_strand_id
1 'polypeptide(L)'
;MGVSSLAAAELLALRNGVPVPAVRVDEAAVATAFVSERHLRIDGRAPTSFAPLSGFWQTSDGWVRTHANYPHHRARLLDALGIADTGPDQTLVGVLAKELASRPALEVQETVYAADGLAVAVTPAPTPATGTGPTPAPAPAPTSDRPALVETRRAGRSSPRLLTPASVPAQGVRVLDLTRVIAGPVATRTLALLGADVLRVDAPRLPEDADAHADTGMGKRSTLLDLAAPGDRRVFEGLLSEADVVVTGYRPGALDRHGLAPDALLARHPGLIVAQLCAWGWSGPWAGRRGFDSLVQAGTGIAAIEATDDGRPGVLPAQALDHGTGYLLAAAVLRALTDRQATGDGRHLRLSLAGTASWLLHGVQPTPVQGHFARDDPAAWLTETESPYGLLRHALPPVHYDGAPANWDRASSRWGSDRPNWA
;
A
#
# COMPACT_ATOMS: atom_id res chain seq x y z
N MET A 1 2.87 -12.67 2.41
CA MET A 1 3.64 -12.87 3.66
C MET A 1 4.66 -13.99 3.53
N GLY A 2 4.28 -15.23 3.17
CA GLY A 2 5.25 -16.35 3.02
C GLY A 2 6.47 -16.02 2.13
N VAL A 3 6.27 -15.40 0.97
CA VAL A 3 7.38 -14.94 0.11
C VAL A 3 8.27 -13.87 0.75
N SER A 4 7.72 -13.02 1.63
CA SER A 4 8.49 -12.03 2.38
C SER A 4 9.31 -12.71 3.47
N SER A 5 8.74 -13.70 4.17
CA SER A 5 9.47 -14.53 5.14
C SER A 5 10.61 -15.31 4.48
N LEU A 6 10.36 -15.87 3.30
CA LEU A 6 11.38 -16.57 2.53
C LEU A 6 12.50 -15.64 2.06
N ALA A 7 12.18 -14.48 1.47
CA ALA A 7 13.18 -13.52 1.06
C ALA A 7 14.03 -13.01 2.24
N ALA A 8 13.42 -12.86 3.42
CA ALA A 8 14.11 -12.51 4.65
C ALA A 8 15.08 -13.63 5.10
N ALA A 9 14.60 -14.87 5.15
CA ALA A 9 15.39 -16.04 5.50
C ALA A 9 16.58 -16.26 4.54
N GLU A 10 16.36 -16.09 3.23
CA GLU A 10 17.41 -16.18 2.21
C GLU A 10 18.48 -15.10 2.39
N LEU A 11 18.09 -13.85 2.66
CA LEU A 11 19.04 -12.75 2.90
C LEU A 11 19.90 -13.03 4.13
N LEU A 12 19.28 -13.47 5.22
CA LEU A 12 19.98 -13.81 6.46
C LEU A 12 20.98 -14.96 6.26
N ALA A 13 20.52 -16.03 5.60
CA ALA A 13 21.33 -17.20 5.29
C ALA A 13 22.55 -16.85 4.44
N LEU A 14 22.34 -16.08 3.37
CA LEU A 14 23.42 -15.64 2.49
C LEU A 14 24.46 -14.79 3.24
N ARG A 15 24.01 -13.81 4.04
CA ARG A 15 24.91 -12.90 4.77
C ARG A 15 25.72 -13.59 5.86
N ASN A 16 25.17 -14.65 6.46
CA ASN A 16 25.81 -15.36 7.57
C ASN A 16 26.55 -16.64 7.12
N GLY A 17 26.42 -17.05 5.85
CA GLY A 17 27.00 -18.31 5.37
C GLY A 17 26.38 -19.55 6.01
N VAL A 18 25.08 -19.49 6.33
CA VAL A 18 24.33 -20.59 6.98
C VAL A 18 23.22 -21.11 6.07
N PRO A 19 22.66 -22.31 6.30
CA PRO A 19 21.48 -22.78 5.58
C PRO A 19 20.28 -21.84 5.77
N VAL A 20 19.37 -21.83 4.79
CA VAL A 20 18.12 -21.06 4.88
C VAL A 20 17.25 -21.61 6.02
N PRO A 21 16.90 -20.79 7.05
CA PRO A 21 16.00 -21.20 8.12
C PRO A 21 14.63 -21.66 7.60
N ALA A 22 13.97 -22.57 8.33
CA ALA A 22 12.63 -22.99 7.94
C ALA A 22 11.66 -21.81 7.99
N VAL A 23 10.79 -21.71 6.99
CA VAL A 23 9.77 -20.66 6.88
C VAL A 23 8.40 -21.28 7.16
N ARG A 24 7.58 -20.57 7.92
CA ARG A 24 6.21 -20.99 8.22
C ARG A 24 5.24 -19.87 7.87
N VAL A 25 4.02 -20.25 7.53
CA VAL A 25 2.90 -19.34 7.33
C VAL A 25 1.79 -19.81 8.25
N ASP A 26 1.39 -18.93 9.16
CA ASP A 26 0.25 -19.16 10.04
C ASP A 26 -0.94 -18.36 9.50
N GLU A 27 -2.01 -19.05 9.13
CA GLU A 27 -3.18 -18.42 8.48
C GLU A 27 -3.90 -17.44 9.41
N ALA A 28 -3.95 -17.72 10.71
CA ALA A 28 -4.57 -16.84 11.70
C ALA A 28 -3.74 -15.58 11.92
N ALA A 29 -2.41 -15.71 11.97
CA ALA A 29 -1.51 -14.56 12.01
C ALA A 29 -1.64 -13.68 10.76
N VAL A 30 -1.70 -14.32 9.58
CA VAL A 30 -1.90 -13.64 8.28
C VAL A 30 -3.22 -12.88 8.29
N ALA A 31 -4.33 -13.56 8.62
CA ALA A 31 -5.66 -12.95 8.65
C ALA A 31 -5.69 -11.75 9.60
N THR A 32 -5.18 -11.91 10.82
CA THR A 32 -5.12 -10.83 11.82
C THR A 32 -4.31 -9.62 11.32
N ALA A 33 -3.18 -9.85 10.65
CA ALA A 33 -2.33 -8.78 10.13
C ALA A 33 -2.84 -8.14 8.83
N PHE A 34 -3.71 -8.79 8.06
CA PHE A 34 -4.40 -8.20 6.89
C PHE A 34 -5.53 -7.26 7.29
N VAL A 35 -6.01 -7.34 8.53
CA VAL A 35 -7.01 -6.43 9.11
C VAL A 35 -6.49 -5.74 10.37
N SER A 36 -5.17 -5.45 10.43
CA SER A 36 -4.52 -4.89 11.62
C SER A 36 -5.19 -3.61 12.12
N GLU A 37 -5.69 -2.78 11.19
CA GLU A 37 -6.41 -1.54 11.47
C GLU A 37 -7.70 -1.76 12.27
N ARG A 38 -8.36 -2.93 12.11
CA ARG A 38 -9.59 -3.27 12.85
C ARG A 38 -9.31 -3.72 14.27
N HIS A 39 -8.12 -4.24 14.50
CA HIS A 39 -7.66 -4.69 15.81
C HIS A 39 -7.01 -3.59 16.64
N LEU A 40 -6.52 -2.53 15.98
CA LEU A 40 -5.91 -1.38 16.63
C LEU A 40 -6.87 -0.78 17.68
N ARG A 41 -6.37 -0.60 18.91
CA ARG A 41 -6.98 0.28 19.92
C ARG A 41 -5.92 1.23 20.44
N ILE A 42 -6.30 2.48 20.68
CA ILE A 42 -5.47 3.52 21.27
C ILE A 42 -6.17 3.95 22.57
N ASP A 43 -5.60 3.61 23.72
CA ASP A 43 -6.25 3.77 25.04
C ASP A 43 -7.67 3.18 25.06
N GLY A 44 -7.82 1.99 24.48
CA GLY A 44 -9.11 1.28 24.36
C GLY A 44 -10.06 1.81 23.27
N ARG A 45 -9.77 2.96 22.66
CA ARG A 45 -10.57 3.55 21.56
C ARG A 45 -10.22 2.92 20.22
N ALA A 46 -11.23 2.59 19.41
CA ALA A 46 -11.03 2.16 18.02
C ALA A 46 -10.80 3.36 17.08
N PRO A 47 -9.93 3.23 16.06
CA PRO A 47 -9.81 4.19 14.97
C PRO A 47 -11.08 4.36 14.13
N THR A 48 -11.20 5.50 13.46
CA THR A 48 -12.26 5.73 12.46
C THR A 48 -11.79 5.25 11.09
N SER A 49 -12.56 4.40 10.41
CA SER A 49 -12.08 3.71 9.19
C SER A 49 -12.45 4.40 7.88
N PHE A 50 -13.71 4.81 7.70
CA PHE A 50 -14.19 5.38 6.44
C PHE A 50 -15.11 6.58 6.66
N ALA A 51 -14.91 7.62 5.83
CA ALA A 51 -15.78 8.78 5.81
C ALA A 51 -17.13 8.44 5.16
N PRO A 52 -18.25 9.06 5.58
CA PRO A 52 -19.59 8.74 5.07
C PRO A 52 -19.77 8.84 3.56
N LEU A 53 -19.00 9.71 2.89
CA LEU A 53 -19.06 9.89 1.45
C LEU A 53 -18.15 8.93 0.67
N SER A 54 -17.44 8.03 1.36
CA SER A 54 -16.64 6.96 0.74
C SER A 54 -17.48 5.69 0.63
N GLY A 55 -18.34 5.60 -0.39
CA GLY A 55 -19.25 4.45 -0.60
C GLY A 55 -19.23 3.87 -2.02
N PHE A 56 -19.99 2.78 -2.20
CA PHE A 56 -20.56 2.43 -3.50
C PHE A 56 -21.90 3.14 -3.63
N TRP A 57 -22.13 3.74 -4.79
CA TRP A 57 -23.33 4.50 -5.09
C TRP A 57 -23.94 4.00 -6.38
N GLN A 58 -25.26 3.83 -6.35
CA GLN A 58 -26.01 3.49 -7.54
C GLN A 58 -26.03 4.69 -8.49
N THR A 59 -25.85 4.41 -9.77
CA THR A 59 -25.86 5.38 -10.88
C THR A 59 -26.94 4.97 -11.88
N SER A 60 -27.18 5.77 -12.93
CA SER A 60 -28.28 5.50 -13.86
C SER A 60 -28.13 4.18 -14.64
N ASP A 61 -26.91 3.68 -14.80
CA ASP A 61 -26.55 2.51 -15.61
C ASP A 61 -25.65 1.49 -14.89
N GLY A 62 -25.37 1.69 -13.60
CA GLY A 62 -24.48 0.80 -12.84
C GLY A 62 -24.14 1.33 -11.45
N TRP A 63 -22.87 1.21 -11.07
CA TRP A 63 -22.36 1.66 -9.78
C TRP A 63 -21.06 2.43 -9.91
N VAL A 64 -20.82 3.34 -8.97
CA VAL A 64 -19.54 4.04 -8.81
C VAL A 64 -19.04 3.90 -7.38
N ARG A 65 -17.73 3.70 -7.20
CA ARG A 65 -17.04 3.74 -5.91
C ARG A 65 -16.39 5.10 -5.74
N THR A 66 -16.76 5.86 -4.73
CA THR A 66 -16.08 7.12 -4.36
C THR A 66 -15.05 6.90 -3.26
N HIS A 67 -14.04 7.77 -3.20
CA HIS A 67 -13.10 7.83 -2.09
C HIS A 67 -12.96 9.26 -1.56
N ALA A 68 -13.53 9.51 -0.38
CA ALA A 68 -13.62 10.81 0.28
C ALA A 68 -13.14 10.76 1.75
N ASN A 69 -12.20 9.86 2.07
CA ASN A 69 -11.70 9.68 3.45
C ASN A 69 -10.90 10.88 3.98
N TYR A 70 -10.34 11.70 3.09
CA TYR A 70 -9.59 12.89 3.46
C TYR A 70 -10.42 14.16 3.17
N PRO A 71 -10.30 15.23 4.00
CA PRO A 71 -11.06 16.47 3.79
C PRO A 71 -10.92 17.06 2.39
N HIS A 72 -9.72 17.02 1.82
CA HIS A 72 -9.48 17.50 0.46
C HIS A 72 -10.12 16.61 -0.61
N HIS A 73 -10.20 15.29 -0.41
CA HIS A 73 -10.91 14.40 -1.34
C HIS A 73 -12.43 14.62 -1.30
N ARG A 74 -12.99 14.81 -0.09
CA ARG A 74 -14.39 15.21 0.11
C ARG A 74 -14.70 16.49 -0.64
N ALA A 75 -13.89 17.53 -0.43
CA ALA A 75 -14.08 18.82 -1.08
C ALA A 75 -14.09 18.69 -2.61
N ARG A 76 -13.15 17.94 -3.19
CA ARG A 76 -13.12 17.70 -4.64
C ARG A 76 -14.32 16.93 -5.16
N LEU A 77 -14.77 15.90 -4.45
CA LEU A 77 -15.96 15.12 -4.83
C LEU A 77 -17.21 16.00 -4.88
N LEU A 78 -17.43 16.80 -3.83
CA LEU A 78 -18.61 17.65 -3.71
C LEU A 78 -18.58 18.81 -4.73
N ASP A 79 -17.43 19.46 -4.90
CA ASP A 79 -17.20 20.53 -5.88
C ASP A 79 -17.46 20.03 -7.32
N ALA A 80 -16.91 18.85 -7.67
CA ALA A 80 -17.10 18.24 -8.99
C ALA A 80 -18.57 17.97 -9.35
N LEU A 81 -19.40 17.72 -8.33
CA LEU A 81 -20.82 17.41 -8.48
C LEU A 81 -21.73 18.62 -8.21
N GLY A 82 -21.15 19.79 -7.90
CA GLY A 82 -21.92 21.00 -7.58
C GLY A 82 -22.71 20.91 -6.27
N ILE A 83 -22.27 20.06 -5.34
CA ILE A 83 -22.93 19.86 -4.04
C ILE A 83 -22.26 20.77 -3.00
N ALA A 84 -23.04 21.62 -2.34
CA ALA A 84 -22.53 22.43 -1.24
C ALA A 84 -22.17 21.55 -0.03
N ASP A 85 -20.95 21.69 0.51
CA ASP A 85 -20.51 21.00 1.72
C ASP A 85 -21.09 21.69 2.98
N THR A 86 -22.41 21.64 3.11
CA THR A 86 -23.17 22.28 4.17
C THR A 86 -24.10 21.28 4.85
N GLY A 87 -24.10 21.29 6.18
CA GLY A 87 -24.99 20.45 6.98
C GLY A 87 -24.35 19.14 7.44
N PRO A 88 -25.11 18.28 8.15
CA PRO A 88 -24.60 17.04 8.70
C PRO A 88 -24.36 16.00 7.59
N ASP A 89 -23.41 15.08 7.82
CA ASP A 89 -23.02 14.06 6.84
C ASP A 89 -24.20 13.21 6.34
N GLN A 90 -25.18 12.92 7.19
CA GLN A 90 -26.37 12.16 6.81
C GLN A 90 -27.18 12.84 5.69
N THR A 91 -27.26 14.18 5.71
CA THR A 91 -27.94 14.95 4.66
C THR A 91 -27.15 14.88 3.37
N LEU A 92 -25.82 15.03 3.44
CA LEU A 92 -24.94 14.98 2.27
C LEU A 92 -24.92 13.61 1.60
N VAL A 93 -24.99 12.53 2.38
CA VAL A 93 -25.14 11.15 1.86
C VAL A 93 -26.40 11.05 0.98
N GLY A 94 -27.53 11.61 1.42
CA GLY A 94 -28.77 11.59 0.65
C GLY A 94 -28.72 12.44 -0.62
N VAL A 95 -28.13 13.64 -0.53
CA VAL A 95 -27.94 14.53 -1.69
C VAL A 95 -27.02 13.88 -2.72
N LEU A 96 -25.88 13.32 -2.28
CA LEU A 96 -24.93 12.63 -3.14
C LEU A 96 -25.56 11.41 -3.82
N ALA A 97 -26.30 10.59 -3.08
CA ALA A 97 -26.99 9.43 -3.64
C ALA A 97 -27.97 9.82 -4.75
N LYS A 98 -28.78 10.87 -4.54
CA LYS A 98 -29.72 11.37 -5.54
C LYS A 98 -29.01 11.90 -6.78
N GLU A 99 -27.93 12.64 -6.58
CA GLU A 99 -27.13 13.21 -7.68
C GLU A 99 -26.54 12.11 -8.55
N LEU A 100 -25.87 11.14 -7.92
CA LEU A 100 -25.21 10.02 -8.62
C LEU A 100 -26.20 9.10 -9.34
N ALA A 101 -27.37 8.85 -8.76
CA ALA A 101 -28.41 8.00 -9.37
C ALA A 101 -28.94 8.53 -10.71
N SER A 102 -28.75 9.83 -10.99
CA SER A 102 -29.22 10.48 -12.23
C SER A 102 -28.20 10.49 -13.37
N ARG A 103 -26.96 10.06 -13.12
CA ARG A 103 -25.83 10.16 -14.05
C ARG A 103 -25.26 8.77 -14.40
N PRO A 104 -24.71 8.57 -15.60
CA PRO A 104 -23.96 7.36 -15.93
C PRO A 104 -22.69 7.19 -15.08
N ALA A 105 -22.34 5.96 -14.71
CA ALA A 105 -21.19 5.67 -13.85
C ALA A 105 -19.86 6.22 -14.40
N LEU A 106 -19.64 6.05 -15.71
CA LEU A 106 -18.41 6.52 -16.37
C LEU A 106 -18.36 8.05 -16.43
N GLU A 107 -19.50 8.71 -16.65
CA GLU A 107 -19.57 10.18 -16.63
C GLU A 107 -19.19 10.72 -15.24
N VAL A 108 -19.72 10.11 -14.17
CA VAL A 108 -19.34 10.46 -12.79
C VAL A 108 -17.84 10.30 -12.58
N GLN A 109 -17.28 9.13 -12.96
CA GLN A 109 -15.85 8.86 -12.82
C GLN A 109 -15.01 9.96 -13.48
N GLU A 110 -15.27 10.24 -14.76
CA GLU A 110 -14.45 11.19 -15.52
C GLU A 110 -14.64 12.63 -15.02
N THR A 111 -15.87 13.01 -14.65
CA THR A 111 -16.16 14.33 -14.05
C THR A 111 -15.39 14.53 -12.74
N VAL A 112 -15.44 13.54 -11.85
CA VAL A 112 -14.79 13.61 -10.55
C VAL A 112 -13.27 13.58 -10.70
N TYR A 113 -12.70 12.75 -11.59
CA TYR A 113 -11.25 12.75 -11.86
C TYR A 113 -10.77 14.05 -12.48
N ALA A 114 -11.55 14.68 -13.37
CA ALA A 114 -11.20 15.98 -13.97
C ALA A 114 -11.08 17.10 -12.92
N ALA A 115 -11.77 16.97 -11.80
CA ALA A 115 -11.71 17.88 -10.65
C ALA A 115 -10.70 17.44 -9.57
N ASP A 116 -9.74 16.55 -9.89
CA ASP A 116 -8.79 15.95 -8.93
C ASP A 116 -9.46 15.15 -7.79
N GLY A 117 -10.75 14.82 -7.93
CA GLY A 117 -11.48 13.93 -7.04
C GLY A 117 -11.21 12.46 -7.35
N LEU A 118 -11.87 11.58 -6.60
CA LEU A 118 -11.68 10.13 -6.68
C LEU A 118 -13.03 9.41 -6.74
N ALA A 119 -13.38 8.95 -7.93
CA ALA A 119 -14.49 8.04 -8.16
C ALA A 119 -14.12 7.06 -9.28
N VAL A 120 -14.49 5.79 -9.13
CA VAL A 120 -14.25 4.76 -10.15
C VAL A 120 -15.55 4.03 -10.45
N ALA A 121 -15.94 3.99 -11.72
CA ALA A 121 -17.05 3.17 -12.19
C ALA A 121 -16.74 1.69 -11.93
N VAL A 122 -17.71 0.98 -11.36
CA VAL A 122 -17.55 -0.44 -11.07
C VAL A 122 -17.52 -1.22 -12.36
N THR A 123 -16.45 -1.98 -12.58
CA THR A 123 -16.36 -2.89 -13.72
C THR A 123 -17.32 -4.06 -13.49
N PRO A 124 -18.28 -4.31 -14.39
CA PRO A 124 -19.21 -5.43 -14.27
C PRO A 124 -18.48 -6.78 -14.26
N ALA A 125 -19.09 -7.80 -13.65
CA ALA A 125 -18.61 -9.16 -13.77
C ALA A 125 -18.66 -9.61 -15.24
N PRO A 126 -17.70 -10.43 -15.72
CA PRO A 126 -17.76 -11.00 -17.05
C PRO A 126 -19.07 -11.80 -17.19
N THR A 127 -19.95 -11.38 -18.10
CA THR A 127 -21.17 -12.13 -18.37
C THR A 127 -20.79 -13.42 -19.09
N PRO A 128 -21.25 -14.61 -18.65
CA PRO A 128 -21.12 -15.83 -19.45
C PRO A 128 -21.72 -15.58 -20.84
N ALA A 129 -21.01 -15.98 -21.89
CA ALA A 129 -21.46 -15.79 -23.27
C ALA A 129 -22.71 -16.64 -23.57
N THR A 130 -23.89 -16.17 -23.18
CA THR A 130 -25.17 -16.87 -23.40
C THR A 130 -26.24 -15.98 -24.04
N GLY A 131 -25.94 -14.75 -24.45
CA GLY A 131 -26.91 -13.83 -25.06
C GLY A 131 -26.49 -13.26 -26.41
N THR A 132 -27.40 -13.27 -27.38
CA THR A 132 -27.28 -12.67 -28.73
C THR A 132 -27.64 -11.17 -28.79
N GLY A 133 -27.61 -10.47 -27.65
CA GLY A 133 -27.92 -9.05 -27.56
C GLY A 133 -26.71 -8.15 -27.89
N PRO A 134 -26.93 -6.88 -28.30
CA PRO A 134 -25.86 -5.93 -28.50
C PRO A 134 -25.09 -5.71 -27.19
N THR A 135 -23.83 -6.12 -27.16
CA THR A 135 -22.93 -5.87 -26.03
C THR A 135 -22.69 -4.36 -25.94
N PRO A 136 -22.94 -3.70 -24.79
CA PRO A 136 -22.53 -2.31 -24.64
C PRO A 136 -21.02 -2.21 -24.90
N ALA A 137 -20.59 -1.12 -25.54
CA ALA A 137 -19.18 -0.90 -25.81
C ALA A 137 -18.39 -1.03 -24.51
N PRO A 138 -17.34 -1.87 -24.46
CA PRO A 138 -16.60 -2.08 -23.22
C PRO A 138 -16.00 -0.76 -22.75
N ALA A 139 -16.22 -0.42 -21.49
CA ALA A 139 -15.52 0.70 -20.86
C ALA A 139 -13.99 0.48 -21.01
N PRO A 140 -13.20 1.55 -21.22
CA PRO A 140 -11.76 1.41 -21.36
C PRO A 140 -11.19 0.74 -20.11
N ALA A 141 -10.49 -0.38 -20.31
CA ALA A 141 -9.86 -1.11 -19.21
C ALA A 141 -8.87 -0.20 -18.47
N PRO A 142 -8.79 -0.29 -17.14
CA PRO A 142 -7.96 0.59 -16.32
C PRO A 142 -6.47 0.49 -16.66
N THR A 143 -6.02 -0.71 -17.04
CA THR A 143 -4.61 -1.05 -17.26
C THR A 143 -4.42 -1.81 -18.57
N SER A 144 -3.16 -2.05 -18.98
CA SER A 144 -2.88 -3.06 -20.02
C SER A 144 -3.44 -4.43 -19.61
N ASP A 145 -3.73 -5.28 -20.59
CA ASP A 145 -4.18 -6.66 -20.35
C ASP A 145 -3.14 -7.38 -19.48
N ARG A 146 -3.50 -7.65 -18.21
CA ARG A 146 -2.69 -8.29 -17.16
C ARG A 146 -1.41 -7.53 -16.75
N PRO A 147 -1.51 -6.49 -15.90
CA PRO A 147 -0.33 -5.87 -15.30
C PRO A 147 0.50 -6.90 -14.53
N ALA A 148 1.82 -6.78 -14.61
CA ALA A 148 2.75 -7.67 -13.91
C ALA A 148 2.65 -7.49 -12.39
N LEU A 149 2.83 -8.59 -11.65
CA LEU A 149 2.85 -8.57 -10.18
C LEU A 149 4.04 -7.77 -9.64
N VAL A 150 5.21 -7.96 -10.25
CA VAL A 150 6.45 -7.25 -9.95
C VAL A 150 7.19 -7.00 -11.26
N GLU A 151 7.57 -5.76 -11.52
CA GLU A 151 8.53 -5.43 -12.57
C GLU A 151 9.88 -5.05 -11.95
N THR A 152 10.96 -5.57 -12.53
CA THR A 152 12.33 -5.37 -12.03
C THR A 152 13.26 -4.96 -13.16
N ARG A 153 14.12 -3.99 -12.88
CA ARG A 153 15.19 -3.57 -13.78
C ARG A 153 16.48 -3.39 -12.99
N ARG A 154 17.57 -3.95 -13.51
CA ARG A 154 18.90 -3.76 -12.91
C ARG A 154 19.40 -2.35 -13.19
N ALA A 155 19.96 -1.72 -12.16
CA ALA A 155 20.84 -0.59 -12.37
C ALA A 155 22.20 -1.10 -12.86
N GLY A 156 22.97 -0.27 -13.56
CA GLY A 156 24.32 -0.64 -14.00
C GLY A 156 25.24 -1.02 -12.83
N ARG A 157 26.41 -1.56 -13.16
CA ARG A 157 27.38 -2.03 -12.16
C ARG A 157 27.78 -0.93 -11.19
N SER A 158 27.82 -1.27 -9.90
CA SER A 158 28.29 -0.39 -8.83
C SER A 158 29.22 -1.13 -7.87
N SER A 159 30.02 -0.40 -7.10
CA SER A 159 30.83 -0.99 -6.04
C SER A 159 29.91 -1.65 -5.00
N PRO A 160 30.10 -2.93 -4.66
CA PRO A 160 29.18 -3.62 -3.76
C PRO A 160 29.12 -2.97 -2.37
N ARG A 161 27.94 -2.51 -1.96
CA ARG A 161 27.63 -2.27 -0.54
C ARG A 161 27.21 -3.59 0.08
N LEU A 162 28.21 -4.37 0.48
CA LEU A 162 28.00 -5.66 1.13
C LEU A 162 27.47 -5.45 2.54
N LEU A 163 26.57 -6.34 2.92
CA LEU A 163 25.98 -6.32 4.24
C LEU A 163 26.71 -7.36 5.09
N THR A 164 27.19 -6.98 6.26
CA THR A 164 27.97 -7.87 7.15
C THR A 164 27.07 -8.94 7.79
N PRO A 165 27.64 -9.99 8.40
CA PRO A 165 26.85 -10.92 9.23
C PRO A 165 26.05 -10.19 10.31
N ALA A 166 24.84 -10.67 10.60
CA ALA A 166 23.90 -10.04 11.52
C ALA A 166 22.90 -11.06 12.12
N SER A 167 22.21 -10.69 13.21
CA SER A 167 21.19 -11.53 13.83
C SER A 167 19.83 -11.43 13.15
N VAL A 168 19.52 -10.31 12.49
CA VAL A 168 18.28 -10.10 11.73
C VAL A 168 18.54 -9.69 10.28
N PRO A 169 17.68 -10.07 9.31
CA PRO A 169 18.01 -10.07 7.89
C PRO A 169 18.38 -8.72 7.29
N ALA A 170 17.70 -7.65 7.71
CA ALA A 170 17.86 -6.31 7.19
C ALA A 170 18.66 -5.39 8.14
N GLN A 171 19.32 -5.95 9.16
CA GLN A 171 20.20 -5.18 10.04
C GLN A 171 21.28 -4.44 9.24
N GLY A 172 21.44 -3.15 9.52
CA GLY A 172 22.39 -2.27 8.83
C GLY A 172 21.89 -1.71 7.50
N VAL A 173 20.68 -2.04 7.06
CA VAL A 173 20.06 -1.47 5.87
C VAL A 173 19.36 -0.16 6.24
N ARG A 174 19.61 0.91 5.47
CA ARG A 174 18.96 2.22 5.64
C ARG A 174 17.87 2.42 4.59
N VAL A 175 16.63 2.69 5.03
CA VAL A 175 15.46 2.82 4.16
C VAL A 175 14.85 4.20 4.30
N LEU A 176 14.77 4.93 3.20
CA LEU A 176 13.94 6.13 3.09
C LEU A 176 12.52 5.73 2.67
N ASP A 177 11.58 5.92 3.59
CA ASP A 177 10.15 5.67 3.37
C ASP A 177 9.45 6.98 2.94
N LEU A 178 9.16 7.10 1.65
CA LEU A 178 8.35 8.17 1.04
C LEU A 178 6.96 7.66 0.65
N THR A 179 6.41 6.75 1.46
CA THR A 179 5.11 6.13 1.24
C THR A 179 4.08 6.62 2.25
N ARG A 180 2.81 6.33 1.98
CA ARG A 180 1.67 6.79 2.78
C ARG A 180 0.59 5.73 2.82
N VAL A 181 -0.39 5.93 3.71
CA VAL A 181 -1.59 5.09 3.80
C VAL A 181 -1.24 3.66 4.24
N ILE A 182 -1.38 2.62 3.41
CA ILE A 182 -1.25 1.22 3.85
C ILE A 182 -0.16 0.47 3.10
N ALA A 183 -0.21 0.32 1.78
CA ALA A 183 0.69 -0.60 1.06
C ALA A 183 2.19 -0.36 1.32
N GLY A 184 2.64 0.88 1.16
CA GLY A 184 4.03 1.25 1.39
C GLY A 184 4.42 1.21 2.87
N PRO A 185 3.58 1.74 3.79
CA PRO A 185 3.82 1.61 5.22
C PRO A 185 3.88 0.17 5.72
N VAL A 186 3.07 -0.75 5.17
CA VAL A 186 3.14 -2.20 5.43
C VAL A 186 4.50 -2.74 4.98
N ALA A 187 4.93 -2.42 3.76
CA ALA A 187 6.24 -2.86 3.26
C ALA A 187 7.39 -2.37 4.15
N THR A 188 7.37 -1.10 4.51
CA THR A 188 8.48 -0.47 5.23
C THR A 188 8.49 -0.82 6.71
N ARG A 189 7.34 -1.03 7.37
CA ARG A 189 7.31 -1.58 8.74
C ARG A 189 7.80 -3.02 8.77
N THR A 190 7.53 -3.81 7.72
CA THR A 190 8.11 -5.16 7.59
C THR A 190 9.63 -5.13 7.45
N LEU A 191 10.20 -4.17 6.70
CA LEU A 191 11.66 -4.01 6.65
C LEU A 191 12.23 -3.58 8.01
N ALA A 192 11.54 -2.70 8.74
CA ALA A 192 11.93 -2.27 10.09
C ALA A 192 11.93 -3.42 11.10
N LEU A 193 10.87 -4.24 11.10
CA LEU A 193 10.78 -5.47 11.88
C LEU A 193 12.02 -6.36 11.67
N LEU A 194 12.49 -6.46 10.44
CA LEU A 194 13.65 -7.28 10.05
C LEU A 194 15.00 -6.59 10.32
N GLY A 195 15.00 -5.45 11.01
CA GLY A 195 16.18 -4.73 11.50
C GLY A 195 16.67 -3.58 10.63
N ALA A 196 15.94 -3.19 9.57
CA ALA A 196 16.30 -2.01 8.81
C ALA A 196 16.08 -0.72 9.64
N ASP A 197 16.97 0.26 9.50
CA ASP A 197 16.72 1.61 9.99
C ASP A 197 15.83 2.34 8.97
N VAL A 198 14.54 2.41 9.28
CA VAL A 198 13.53 3.00 8.41
C VAL A 198 13.18 4.40 8.89
N LEU A 199 13.56 5.39 8.08
CA LEU A 199 13.19 6.78 8.27
C LEU A 199 12.13 7.18 7.26
N ARG A 200 10.90 7.36 7.74
CA ARG A 200 9.81 7.94 6.97
C ARG A 200 9.95 9.44 6.87
N VAL A 201 9.81 9.97 5.66
CA VAL A 201 9.90 11.41 5.37
C VAL A 201 8.61 11.85 4.70
N ASP A 202 7.87 12.74 5.37
CA ASP A 202 6.65 13.33 4.81
C ASP A 202 6.79 14.84 4.57
N ALA A 203 5.98 15.37 3.65
CA ALA A 203 5.84 16.79 3.47
C ALA A 203 4.96 17.39 4.59
N PRO A 204 5.37 18.50 5.25
CA PRO A 204 4.59 19.12 6.34
C PRO A 204 3.16 19.52 5.95
N ARG A 205 2.93 19.78 4.65
CA ARG A 205 1.66 20.28 4.09
C ARG A 205 0.63 19.19 3.80
N LEU A 206 0.97 17.93 4.00
CA LEU A 206 0.08 16.80 3.77
C LEU A 206 0.11 15.90 5.01
N PRO A 207 -0.59 16.27 6.10
CA PRO A 207 -0.55 15.49 7.33
C PRO A 207 -1.05 14.06 7.09
N GLU A 208 -0.42 13.10 7.78
CA GLU A 208 -0.92 11.73 7.83
C GLU A 208 -1.95 11.60 8.94
N ASP A 209 -2.91 10.69 8.75
CA ASP A 209 -3.85 10.34 9.80
C ASP A 209 -3.11 9.69 10.99
N ALA A 210 -3.34 10.22 12.20
CA ALA A 210 -2.61 9.81 13.39
C ALA A 210 -2.91 8.35 13.79
N ASP A 211 -4.16 7.92 13.65
CA ASP A 211 -4.55 6.54 13.99
C ASP A 211 -3.96 5.56 12.96
N ALA A 212 -3.97 5.92 11.67
CA ALA A 212 -3.31 5.14 10.62
C ALA A 212 -1.79 5.05 10.84
N HIS A 213 -1.16 6.13 11.29
CA HIS A 213 0.27 6.13 11.63
C HIS A 213 0.58 5.32 12.89
N ALA A 214 -0.32 5.29 13.88
CA ALA A 214 -0.16 4.46 15.07
C ALA A 214 -0.08 2.96 14.72
N ASP A 215 -0.88 2.48 13.75
CA ASP A 215 -0.79 1.08 13.27
C ASP A 215 0.43 0.83 12.38
N THR A 216 0.64 1.70 11.38
CA THR A 216 1.60 1.42 10.31
C THR A 216 3.01 1.97 10.55
N GLY A 217 3.22 2.73 11.62
CA GLY A 217 4.50 3.32 12.01
C GLY A 217 5.36 2.45 12.93
N MET A 218 4.85 1.29 13.36
CA MET A 218 5.60 0.32 14.20
C MET A 218 6.99 0.03 13.62
N GLY A 219 8.02 0.05 14.47
CA GLY A 219 9.41 -0.17 14.05
C GLY A 219 10.11 1.02 13.40
N LYS A 220 9.38 2.07 12.97
CA LYS A 220 9.92 3.15 12.14
C LYS A 220 10.18 4.43 12.92
N ARG A 221 10.98 5.31 12.33
CA ARG A 221 11.08 6.74 12.71
C ARG A 221 10.38 7.60 11.65
N SER A 222 9.85 8.75 12.04
CA SER A 222 9.02 9.61 11.20
C SER A 222 9.41 11.07 11.34
N THR A 223 9.80 11.71 10.24
CA THR A 223 10.25 13.12 10.20
C THR A 223 9.56 13.90 9.09
N LEU A 224 9.57 15.23 9.19
CA LEU A 224 9.00 16.13 8.20
C LEU A 224 10.11 16.91 7.50
N LEU A 225 10.09 16.90 6.17
CA LEU A 225 11.00 17.70 5.34
C LEU A 225 10.22 18.29 4.16
N ASP A 226 10.23 19.61 3.99
CA ASP A 226 9.73 20.24 2.77
C ASP A 226 10.81 20.27 1.70
N LEU A 227 10.75 19.35 0.73
CA LEU A 227 11.75 19.28 -0.34
C LEU A 227 11.80 20.53 -1.25
N ALA A 228 10.81 21.43 -1.15
CA ALA A 228 10.87 22.74 -1.81
C ALA A 228 11.73 23.76 -1.03
N ALA A 229 11.97 23.54 0.26
CA ALA A 229 12.83 24.38 1.09
C ALA A 229 14.31 23.96 0.91
N PRO A 230 15.22 24.88 0.54
CA PRO A 230 16.63 24.54 0.31
C PRO A 230 17.36 23.95 1.53
N GLY A 231 16.92 24.28 2.75
CA GLY A 231 17.46 23.71 3.99
C GLY A 231 17.13 22.22 4.11
N ASP A 232 15.84 21.90 4.15
CA ASP A 232 15.32 20.54 4.24
C ASP A 232 15.77 19.67 3.05
N ARG A 233 15.85 20.28 1.86
CA ARG A 233 16.39 19.60 0.67
C ARG A 233 17.82 19.10 0.90
N ARG A 234 18.68 19.92 1.49
CA ARG A 234 20.08 19.53 1.79
C ARG A 234 20.13 18.40 2.83
N VAL A 235 19.26 18.45 3.84
CA VAL A 235 19.15 17.38 4.84
C VAL A 235 18.72 16.07 4.18
N PHE A 236 17.69 16.11 3.34
CA PHE A 236 17.21 14.94 2.61
C PHE A 236 18.28 14.34 1.69
N GLU A 237 19.03 15.17 0.96
CA GLU A 237 20.12 14.69 0.10
C GLU A 237 21.25 14.02 0.90
N GLY A 238 21.54 14.51 2.10
CA GLY A 238 22.47 13.86 3.03
C GLY A 238 21.98 12.45 3.39
N LEU A 239 20.74 12.34 3.84
CA LEU A 239 20.10 11.05 4.15
C LEU A 239 20.14 10.10 2.93
N LEU A 240 19.77 10.61 1.76
CA LEU A 240 19.70 9.84 0.51
C LEU A 240 21.08 9.30 0.07
N SER A 241 22.17 10.05 0.29
CA SER A 241 23.53 9.59 -0.05
C SER A 241 23.95 8.32 0.69
N GLU A 242 23.38 8.13 1.87
CA GLU A 242 23.65 7.02 2.79
C GLU A 242 22.60 5.90 2.72
N ALA A 243 21.47 6.13 2.03
CA ALA A 243 20.39 5.16 1.94
C ALA A 243 20.78 3.94 1.09
N ASP A 244 20.22 2.78 1.44
CA ASP A 244 20.28 1.55 0.64
C ASP A 244 19.03 1.36 -0.21
N VAL A 245 17.89 1.83 0.33
CA VAL A 245 16.58 1.66 -0.27
C VAL A 245 15.82 2.98 -0.21
N VAL A 246 15.18 3.36 -1.31
CA VAL A 246 14.15 4.40 -1.35
C VAL A 246 12.85 3.75 -1.76
N VAL A 247 11.81 3.93 -0.95
CA VAL A 247 10.46 3.41 -1.24
C VAL A 247 9.51 4.58 -1.50
N THR A 248 8.83 4.62 -2.65
CA THR A 248 7.88 5.69 -2.99
C THR A 248 6.49 5.13 -3.27
N GLY A 249 5.44 5.79 -2.76
CA GLY A 249 4.05 5.36 -2.92
C GLY A 249 3.13 6.38 -3.61
N TYR A 250 3.70 7.29 -4.39
CA TYR A 250 2.94 8.31 -5.11
C TYR A 250 2.63 7.88 -6.55
N ARG A 251 1.68 8.57 -7.20
CA ARG A 251 1.43 8.38 -8.64
C ARG A 251 2.74 8.51 -9.44
N PRO A 252 2.92 7.73 -10.51
CA PRO A 252 4.11 7.85 -11.37
C PRO A 252 4.41 9.31 -11.73
N GLY A 253 5.68 9.71 -11.60
CA GLY A 253 6.15 11.06 -11.90
C GLY A 253 5.95 12.11 -10.80
N ALA A 254 5.20 11.81 -9.72
CA ALA A 254 4.83 12.83 -8.71
C ALA A 254 6.02 13.44 -7.95
N LEU A 255 7.15 12.73 -7.88
CA LEU A 255 8.35 13.16 -7.16
C LEU A 255 9.50 13.56 -8.11
N ASP A 256 9.29 13.50 -9.43
CA ASP A 256 10.34 13.73 -10.42
C ASP A 256 10.85 15.18 -10.37
N ARG A 257 9.96 16.14 -10.14
CA ARG A 257 10.32 17.57 -9.93
C ARG A 257 11.27 17.78 -8.75
N HIS A 258 11.34 16.81 -7.84
CA HIS A 258 12.24 16.79 -6.70
C HIS A 258 13.48 15.91 -6.98
N GLY A 259 13.79 15.59 -8.22
CA GLY A 259 14.95 14.76 -8.57
C GLY A 259 14.87 13.31 -8.05
N LEU A 260 13.67 12.83 -7.71
CA LEU A 260 13.44 11.46 -7.19
C LEU A 260 12.90 10.51 -8.27
N ALA A 261 13.05 10.89 -9.55
CA ALA A 261 12.81 9.96 -10.65
C ALA A 261 13.77 8.76 -10.52
N PRO A 262 13.32 7.51 -10.72
CA PRO A 262 14.16 6.32 -10.52
C PRO A 262 15.46 6.35 -11.32
N ASP A 263 15.42 6.77 -12.59
CA ASP A 263 16.61 6.86 -13.42
C ASP A 263 17.59 7.93 -12.93
N ALA A 264 17.09 9.07 -12.43
CA ALA A 264 17.92 10.09 -11.82
C ALA A 264 18.56 9.61 -10.51
N LEU A 265 17.81 8.88 -9.68
CA LEU A 265 18.32 8.28 -8.45
C LEU A 265 19.40 7.24 -8.74
N LEU A 266 19.16 6.32 -9.67
CA LEU A 266 20.10 5.25 -10.03
C LEU A 266 21.32 5.76 -10.80
N ALA A 267 21.21 6.87 -11.54
CA ALA A 267 22.38 7.53 -12.14
C ALA A 267 23.30 8.14 -11.07
N ARG A 268 22.75 8.73 -10.01
CA ARG A 268 23.52 9.31 -8.90
C ARG A 268 24.02 8.25 -7.90
N HIS A 269 23.23 7.20 -7.70
CA HIS A 269 23.46 6.14 -6.71
C HIS A 269 23.25 4.75 -7.34
N PRO A 270 24.20 4.24 -8.13
CA PRO A 270 23.99 3.01 -8.92
C PRO A 270 23.77 1.73 -8.10
N GLY A 271 24.14 1.72 -6.81
CA GLY A 271 23.90 0.62 -5.86
C GLY A 271 22.58 0.73 -5.07
N LEU A 272 21.80 1.79 -5.30
CA LEU A 272 20.53 2.04 -4.61
C LEU A 272 19.44 1.08 -5.09
N ILE A 273 18.57 0.67 -4.19
CA ILE A 273 17.32 -0.01 -4.53
C ILE A 273 16.21 1.04 -4.51
N VAL A 274 15.64 1.34 -5.67
CA VAL A 274 14.50 2.24 -5.82
C VAL A 274 13.25 1.39 -5.99
N ALA A 275 12.38 1.38 -4.99
CA ALA A 275 11.14 0.63 -4.98
C ALA A 275 9.94 1.57 -5.12
N GLN A 276 9.14 1.39 -6.15
CA GLN A 276 7.94 2.21 -6.38
C GLN A 276 6.69 1.36 -6.33
N LEU A 277 5.65 1.90 -5.70
CA LEU A 277 4.30 1.36 -5.80
C LEU A 277 3.30 2.43 -6.22
N CYS A 278 2.26 2.02 -6.94
CA CYS A 278 1.13 2.88 -7.31
C CYS A 278 -0.17 2.08 -7.45
N ALA A 279 -1.29 2.74 -7.70
CA ALA A 279 -2.59 2.07 -7.82
C ALA A 279 -2.71 1.26 -9.11
N TRP A 280 -2.50 1.91 -10.26
CA TRP A 280 -2.89 1.39 -11.59
C TRP A 280 -1.73 0.86 -12.45
N GLY A 281 -0.49 0.88 -11.96
CA GLY A 281 0.68 0.50 -12.75
C GLY A 281 1.20 1.64 -13.64
N TRP A 282 2.03 1.30 -14.64
CA TRP A 282 2.80 2.27 -15.44
C TRP A 282 2.41 2.31 -16.93
N SER A 283 1.34 1.62 -17.31
CA SER A 283 0.83 1.53 -18.68
C SER A 283 -0.68 1.72 -18.71
N GLY A 284 -1.21 2.04 -19.90
CA GLY A 284 -2.64 2.23 -20.09
C GLY A 284 -3.16 3.60 -19.62
N PRO A 285 -4.46 3.87 -19.81
CA PRO A 285 -5.04 5.19 -19.62
C PRO A 285 -5.03 5.66 -18.15
N TRP A 286 -4.96 4.75 -17.18
CA TRP A 286 -5.01 5.12 -15.75
C TRP A 286 -3.64 5.13 -15.07
N ALA A 287 -2.54 4.89 -15.79
CA ALA A 287 -1.18 4.89 -15.22
C ALA A 287 -0.84 6.16 -14.40
N GLY A 288 -1.35 7.31 -14.84
CA GLY A 288 -1.17 8.60 -14.14
C GLY A 288 -2.23 8.93 -13.09
N ARG A 289 -3.31 8.14 -12.97
CA ARG A 289 -4.43 8.43 -12.09
C ARG A 289 -4.09 8.11 -10.63
N ARG A 290 -4.71 8.86 -9.72
CA ARG A 290 -4.73 8.50 -8.30
C ARG A 290 -5.65 7.30 -8.09
N GLY A 291 -5.35 6.50 -7.06
CA GLY A 291 -6.15 5.35 -6.71
C GLY A 291 -5.86 4.90 -5.28
N PHE A 292 -6.78 4.11 -4.76
CA PHE A 292 -6.76 3.48 -3.46
C PHE A 292 -7.25 2.04 -3.65
N ASP A 293 -6.90 1.14 -2.74
CA ASP A 293 -7.31 -0.27 -2.80
C ASP A 293 -8.80 -0.43 -3.15
N SER A 294 -9.69 0.25 -2.41
CA SER A 294 -11.13 0.22 -2.68
C SER A 294 -11.55 0.65 -4.09
N LEU A 295 -10.84 1.59 -4.72
CA LEU A 295 -11.09 2.03 -6.09
C LEU A 295 -10.55 1.02 -7.10
N VAL A 296 -9.40 0.40 -6.80
CA VAL A 296 -8.82 -0.65 -7.63
C VAL A 296 -9.74 -1.86 -7.63
N GLN A 297 -10.27 -2.29 -6.48
CA GLN A 297 -11.26 -3.36 -6.42
C GLN A 297 -12.49 -3.08 -7.30
N ALA A 298 -12.99 -1.85 -7.32
CA ALA A 298 -14.09 -1.43 -8.18
C ALA A 298 -13.71 -1.49 -9.67
N GLY A 299 -12.56 -0.94 -10.03
CA GLY A 299 -12.09 -0.84 -11.42
C GLY A 299 -11.56 -2.14 -12.03
N THR A 300 -11.21 -3.15 -11.23
CA THR A 300 -10.68 -4.43 -11.73
C THR A 300 -11.71 -5.56 -11.74
N GLY A 301 -12.95 -5.30 -11.33
CA GLY A 301 -14.04 -6.29 -11.31
C GLY A 301 -14.13 -7.13 -10.03
N ILE A 302 -13.20 -6.95 -9.07
CA ILE A 302 -13.28 -7.61 -7.75
C ILE A 302 -14.58 -7.24 -7.05
N ALA A 303 -14.98 -5.97 -7.07
CA ALA A 303 -16.20 -5.52 -6.42
C ALA A 303 -17.48 -6.17 -6.99
N ALA A 304 -17.47 -6.54 -8.28
CA ALA A 304 -18.59 -7.24 -8.89
C ALA A 304 -18.62 -8.74 -8.55
N ILE A 305 -17.45 -9.36 -8.34
CA ILE A 305 -17.34 -10.74 -7.85
C ILE A 305 -17.82 -10.84 -6.40
N GLU A 306 -17.45 -9.86 -5.58
CA GLU A 306 -17.85 -9.77 -4.16
C GLU A 306 -19.27 -9.20 -3.97
N ALA A 307 -20.04 -9.03 -5.04
CA ALA A 307 -21.37 -8.43 -4.95
C ALA A 307 -22.31 -9.29 -4.08
N THR A 308 -23.21 -8.61 -3.36
CA THR A 308 -24.28 -9.26 -2.61
C THR A 308 -25.33 -9.83 -3.56
N ASP A 309 -26.20 -10.72 -3.05
CA ASP A 309 -27.24 -11.40 -3.85
C ASP A 309 -28.21 -10.42 -4.56
N ASP A 310 -28.37 -9.19 -4.03
CA ASP A 310 -29.16 -8.11 -4.62
C ASP A 310 -28.40 -7.28 -5.68
N GLY A 311 -27.17 -7.68 -6.02
CA GLY A 311 -26.34 -7.07 -7.07
C GLY A 311 -25.58 -5.82 -6.64
N ARG A 312 -25.60 -5.44 -5.36
CA ARG A 312 -24.77 -4.33 -4.85
C ARG A 312 -23.29 -4.75 -4.80
N PRO A 313 -22.35 -3.97 -5.37
CA PRO A 313 -20.94 -4.30 -5.34
C PRO A 313 -20.39 -4.43 -3.91
N GLY A 314 -19.51 -5.41 -3.72
CA GLY A 314 -18.88 -5.70 -2.43
C GLY A 314 -17.40 -5.34 -2.39
N VAL A 315 -16.75 -5.81 -1.33
CA VAL A 315 -15.32 -5.61 -1.08
C VAL A 315 -14.69 -6.90 -0.55
N LEU A 316 -13.41 -7.07 -0.81
CA LEU A 316 -12.59 -8.06 -0.14
C LEU A 316 -12.67 -7.86 1.39
N PRO A 317 -12.46 -8.93 2.19
CA PRO A 317 -12.60 -8.87 3.65
C PRO A 317 -11.58 -7.94 4.35
N ALA A 318 -10.63 -7.36 3.61
CA ALA A 318 -9.58 -6.46 4.05
C ALA A 318 -9.25 -5.43 2.94
N GLN A 319 -8.40 -4.43 3.23
CA GLN A 319 -7.65 -3.72 2.17
C GLN A 319 -6.56 -4.65 1.60
N ALA A 320 -6.99 -5.77 1.02
CA ALA A 320 -6.14 -6.90 0.71
C ALA A 320 -5.13 -6.61 -0.41
N LEU A 321 -5.45 -5.71 -1.34
CA LEU A 321 -4.52 -5.28 -2.37
C LEU A 321 -3.41 -4.43 -1.75
N ASP A 322 -3.74 -3.54 -0.83
CA ASP A 322 -2.76 -2.72 -0.12
C ASP A 322 -1.81 -3.60 0.73
N HIS A 323 -2.35 -4.42 1.63
CA HIS A 323 -1.53 -5.31 2.47
C HIS A 323 -0.72 -6.31 1.61
N GLY A 324 -1.36 -6.95 0.63
CA GLY A 324 -0.72 -7.89 -0.28
C GLY A 324 0.44 -7.26 -1.04
N THR A 325 0.21 -6.09 -1.66
CA THR A 325 1.25 -5.35 -2.38
C THR A 325 2.38 -4.92 -1.44
N GLY A 326 2.07 -4.52 -0.21
CA GLY A 326 3.06 -4.15 0.79
C GLY A 326 4.02 -5.30 1.14
N TYR A 327 3.50 -6.49 1.44
CA TYR A 327 4.35 -7.65 1.72
C TYR A 327 5.13 -8.12 0.48
N LEU A 328 4.54 -8.03 -0.72
CA LEU A 328 5.24 -8.33 -1.96
C LEU A 328 6.38 -7.33 -2.23
N LEU A 329 6.18 -6.05 -1.90
CA LEU A 329 7.19 -5.02 -2.04
C LEU A 329 8.36 -5.24 -1.07
N ALA A 330 8.07 -5.58 0.19
CA ALA A 330 9.09 -5.95 1.16
C ALA A 330 9.91 -7.17 0.68
N ALA A 331 9.23 -8.21 0.17
CA ALA A 331 9.88 -9.38 -0.41
C ALA A 331 10.79 -9.01 -1.60
N ALA A 332 10.31 -8.15 -2.50
CA ALA A 332 11.09 -7.69 -3.66
C ALA A 332 12.33 -6.88 -3.23
N VAL A 333 12.21 -6.02 -2.21
CA VAL A 333 13.34 -5.28 -1.65
C VAL A 333 14.36 -6.22 -1.01
N LEU A 334 13.92 -7.18 -0.19
CA LEU A 334 14.80 -8.17 0.43
C LEU A 334 15.52 -9.02 -0.63
N ARG A 335 14.82 -9.46 -1.66
CA ARG A 335 15.42 -10.19 -2.79
C ARG A 335 16.42 -9.34 -3.56
N ALA A 336 16.14 -8.05 -3.76
CA ALA A 336 17.08 -7.12 -4.38
C ALA A 336 18.34 -6.90 -3.51
N LEU A 337 18.20 -6.84 -2.18
CA LEU A 337 19.34 -6.77 -1.26
C LEU A 337 20.19 -8.06 -1.31
N THR A 338 19.55 -9.22 -1.39
CA THR A 338 20.21 -10.52 -1.57
C THR A 338 21.01 -10.56 -2.87
N ASP A 339 20.40 -10.17 -4.00
CA ASP A 339 21.08 -10.08 -5.30
C ASP A 339 22.26 -9.09 -5.28
N ARG A 340 22.10 -7.97 -4.56
CA ARG A 340 23.11 -6.93 -4.43
C ARG A 340 24.34 -7.44 -3.67
N GLN A 341 24.21 -8.40 -2.75
CA GLN A 341 25.37 -9.05 -2.11
C GLN A 341 26.29 -9.73 -3.15
N ALA A 342 25.70 -10.34 -4.18
CA ALA A 342 26.47 -11.05 -5.21
C ALA A 342 26.96 -10.12 -6.33
N THR A 343 26.17 -9.09 -6.67
CA THR A 343 26.38 -8.31 -7.90
C THR A 343 26.86 -6.88 -7.66
N GLY A 344 26.57 -6.29 -6.50
CA GLY A 344 26.75 -4.87 -6.24
C GLY A 344 25.78 -3.94 -6.98
N ASP A 345 24.96 -4.47 -7.88
CA ASP A 345 24.06 -3.69 -8.72
C ASP A 345 22.85 -3.18 -7.91
N GLY A 346 22.46 -1.93 -8.14
CA GLY A 346 21.15 -1.42 -7.72
C GLY A 346 20.00 -2.07 -8.49
N ARG A 347 18.78 -1.70 -8.09
CA ARG A 347 17.54 -2.23 -8.67
C ARG A 347 16.47 -1.15 -8.71
N HIS A 348 15.68 -1.14 -9.78
CA HIS A 348 14.40 -0.46 -9.84
C HIS A 348 13.30 -1.52 -9.75
N LEU A 349 12.49 -1.44 -8.70
CA LEU A 349 11.37 -2.34 -8.43
C LEU A 349 10.06 -1.56 -8.59
N ARG A 350 9.07 -2.19 -9.21
CA ARG A 350 7.78 -1.58 -9.52
C ARG A 350 6.67 -2.58 -9.19
N LEU A 351 5.78 -2.23 -8.24
CA LEU A 351 4.58 -2.99 -7.90
C LEU A 351 3.31 -2.12 -7.96
N SER A 352 2.16 -2.70 -8.27
CA SER A 352 0.91 -1.94 -8.30
C SER A 352 -0.23 -2.72 -7.68
N LEU A 353 -1.20 -1.99 -7.10
CA LEU A 353 -2.41 -2.61 -6.56
C LEU A 353 -3.17 -3.35 -7.66
N ALA A 354 -3.22 -2.78 -8.87
CA ALA A 354 -3.81 -3.43 -10.04
C ALA A 354 -3.04 -4.70 -10.48
N GLY A 355 -1.71 -4.72 -10.34
CA GLY A 355 -0.88 -5.92 -10.53
C GLY A 355 -1.24 -7.03 -9.53
N THR A 356 -1.41 -6.68 -8.26
CA THR A 356 -1.87 -7.61 -7.21
C THR A 356 -3.30 -8.08 -7.47
N ALA A 357 -4.20 -7.20 -7.90
CA ALA A 357 -5.58 -7.55 -8.27
C ALA A 357 -5.61 -8.52 -9.46
N SER A 358 -4.84 -8.24 -10.51
CA SER A 358 -4.66 -9.12 -11.68
C SER A 358 -4.15 -10.50 -11.27
N TRP A 359 -3.15 -10.55 -10.39
CA TRP A 359 -2.64 -11.81 -9.86
C TRP A 359 -3.70 -12.57 -9.06
N LEU A 360 -4.49 -11.89 -8.22
CA LEU A 360 -5.58 -12.53 -7.46
C LEU A 360 -6.66 -13.11 -8.38
N LEU A 361 -7.04 -12.38 -9.44
CA LEU A 361 -8.11 -12.76 -10.36
C LEU A 361 -7.70 -13.84 -11.37
N HIS A 362 -6.42 -13.90 -11.74
CA HIS A 362 -5.96 -14.69 -12.89
C HIS A 362 -4.76 -15.58 -12.61
N GLY A 363 -3.97 -15.26 -11.59
CA GLY A 363 -2.73 -15.94 -11.24
C GLY A 363 -2.85 -16.93 -10.08
N VAL A 364 -3.97 -16.92 -9.36
CA VAL A 364 -4.27 -17.85 -8.26
C VAL A 364 -5.44 -18.73 -8.67
N GLN A 365 -5.29 -20.05 -8.53
CA GLN A 365 -6.40 -20.98 -8.70
C GLN A 365 -7.25 -20.95 -7.43
N PRO A 366 -8.57 -20.66 -7.51
CA PRO A 366 -9.43 -20.70 -6.34
C PRO A 366 -9.50 -22.14 -5.80
N THR A 367 -9.08 -22.33 -4.56
CA THR A 367 -9.33 -23.58 -3.85
C THR A 367 -10.67 -23.45 -3.13
N PRO A 368 -11.66 -24.33 -3.37
CA PRO A 368 -12.91 -24.32 -2.62
C PRO A 368 -12.62 -24.42 -1.13
N VAL A 369 -13.20 -23.52 -0.35
CA VAL A 369 -13.13 -23.58 1.10
C VAL A 369 -13.83 -24.87 1.55
N GLN A 370 -13.05 -25.82 2.09
CA GLN A 370 -13.60 -27.03 2.71
C GLN A 370 -13.75 -26.78 4.21
N GLY A 371 -14.98 -26.81 4.72
CA GLY A 371 -15.29 -26.66 6.13
C GLY A 371 -15.71 -25.24 6.54
N HIS A 372 -16.06 -25.08 7.82
CA HIS A 372 -16.21 -23.76 8.42
C HIS A 372 -14.81 -23.28 8.80
N PHE A 373 -14.34 -22.16 8.24
CA PHE A 373 -13.25 -21.43 8.89
C PHE A 373 -13.78 -21.06 10.28
N ALA A 374 -13.37 -21.79 11.31
CA ALA A 374 -13.37 -21.20 12.64
C ALA A 374 -12.58 -19.90 12.46
N ARG A 375 -13.22 -18.76 12.73
CA ARG A 375 -12.44 -17.52 12.87
C ARG A 375 -11.53 -17.79 14.04
N ASP A 376 -10.29 -18.16 13.76
CA ASP A 376 -9.28 -18.37 14.79
C ASP A 376 -9.28 -17.11 15.66
N ASP A 377 -9.30 -17.30 16.98
CA ASP A 377 -9.36 -16.18 17.90
C ASP A 377 -8.12 -15.31 17.66
N PRO A 378 -8.29 -14.05 17.20
CA PRO A 378 -7.16 -13.19 16.91
C PRO A 378 -6.37 -12.86 18.17
N ALA A 379 -6.90 -13.11 19.38
CA ALA A 379 -6.24 -12.80 20.65
C ALA A 379 -4.80 -13.32 20.75
N ALA A 380 -4.50 -14.50 20.20
CA ALA A 380 -3.14 -15.06 20.18
C ALA A 380 -2.14 -14.25 19.33
N TRP A 381 -2.65 -13.43 18.41
CA TRP A 381 -1.90 -12.64 17.44
C TRP A 381 -1.99 -11.13 17.71
N LEU A 382 -2.47 -10.76 18.90
CA LEU A 382 -2.57 -9.39 19.35
C LEU A 382 -1.68 -9.18 20.58
N THR A 383 -1.17 -7.98 20.71
CA THR A 383 -0.35 -7.57 21.84
C THR A 383 -0.66 -6.14 22.23
N GLU A 384 -0.13 -5.73 23.38
CA GLU A 384 -0.23 -4.36 23.87
C GLU A 384 1.17 -3.76 24.01
N THR A 385 1.33 -2.50 23.62
CA THR A 385 2.62 -1.79 23.71
C THR A 385 2.38 -0.32 24.02
N GLU A 386 3.13 0.19 25.01
CA GLU A 386 3.14 1.60 25.36
C GLU A 386 3.69 2.44 24.21
N SER A 387 3.03 3.58 23.93
CA SER A 387 3.44 4.47 22.85
C SER A 387 3.22 5.93 23.17
N PRO A 388 3.82 6.86 22.39
CA PRO A 388 3.49 8.28 22.44
C PRO A 388 2.02 8.63 22.12
N TYR A 389 1.23 7.69 21.60
CA TYR A 389 -0.22 7.84 21.38
C TYR A 389 -1.07 7.30 22.54
N GLY A 390 -0.47 6.65 23.53
CA GLY A 390 -1.15 5.88 24.57
C GLY A 390 -0.87 4.38 24.46
N LEU A 391 -1.59 3.57 25.23
CA LEU A 391 -1.49 2.10 25.16
C LEU A 391 -2.10 1.61 23.85
N LEU A 392 -1.26 1.00 23.01
CA LEU A 392 -1.69 0.43 21.73
C LEU A 392 -2.00 -1.04 21.90
N ARG A 393 -3.21 -1.48 21.57
CA ARG A 393 -3.50 -2.90 21.27
C ARG A 393 -3.41 -3.09 19.78
N HIS A 394 -2.54 -3.96 19.28
CA HIS A 394 -2.27 -4.09 17.84
C HIS A 394 -1.90 -5.52 17.44
N ALA A 395 -1.86 -5.77 16.12
CA ALA A 395 -1.44 -7.05 15.57
C ALA A 395 0.06 -7.30 15.73
N LEU A 396 0.42 -8.55 16.02
CA LEU A 396 1.78 -9.05 15.94
C LEU A 396 2.23 -9.16 14.47
N PRO A 397 3.54 -9.07 14.20
CA PRO A 397 4.07 -9.22 12.86
C PRO A 397 3.86 -10.65 12.33
N PRO A 398 3.41 -10.82 11.08
CA PRO A 398 3.08 -12.14 10.51
C PRO A 398 4.25 -12.78 9.72
N VAL A 399 5.46 -12.25 9.89
CA VAL A 399 6.66 -12.75 9.19
C VAL A 399 7.37 -13.76 10.08
N HIS A 400 7.34 -15.04 9.67
CA HIS A 400 7.87 -16.15 10.45
C HIS A 400 8.89 -16.98 9.68
N TYR A 401 10.08 -17.10 10.27
CA TYR A 401 11.11 -18.08 9.97
C TYR A 401 11.79 -18.46 11.30
N ASP A 402 12.52 -19.57 11.37
CA ASP A 402 13.19 -19.97 12.61
C ASP A 402 14.19 -18.88 13.06
N GLY A 403 13.91 -18.26 14.22
CA GLY A 403 14.67 -17.11 14.75
C GLY A 403 14.15 -15.73 14.34
N ALA A 404 12.97 -15.63 13.70
CA ALA A 404 12.34 -14.36 13.38
C ALA A 404 11.94 -13.55 14.63
N PRO A 405 11.97 -12.21 14.57
CA PRO A 405 11.45 -11.36 15.64
C PRO A 405 9.99 -11.66 15.95
N ALA A 406 9.68 -11.85 17.23
CA ALA A 406 8.32 -12.17 17.68
C ALA A 406 7.39 -10.96 17.77
N ASN A 407 7.94 -9.75 17.87
CA ASN A 407 7.19 -8.50 17.97
C ASN A 407 8.00 -7.35 17.32
N TRP A 408 7.36 -6.19 17.16
CA TRP A 408 8.01 -4.94 16.76
C TRP A 408 9.01 -4.50 17.83
N ASP A 409 10.18 -3.99 17.42
CA ASP A 409 11.26 -3.55 18.32
C ASP A 409 10.90 -2.26 19.08
N ARG A 410 10.03 -1.43 18.48
CA ARG A 410 9.52 -0.18 19.06
C ARG A 410 8.10 0.10 18.58
N ALA A 411 7.33 0.78 19.42
CA ALA A 411 6.05 1.36 19.03
C ALA A 411 6.21 2.50 18.02
N SER A 412 5.12 2.84 17.34
CA SER A 412 5.07 4.00 16.43
C SER A 412 5.37 5.30 17.18
N SER A 413 6.31 6.10 16.68
CA SER A 413 6.55 7.46 17.17
C SER A 413 5.44 8.42 16.72
N ARG A 414 5.37 9.62 17.30
CA ARG A 414 4.43 10.62 16.78
C ARG A 414 4.82 10.99 15.36
N TRP A 415 3.84 11.08 14.47
CA TRP A 415 4.07 11.42 13.07
C TRP A 415 4.89 12.71 12.95
N GLY A 416 6.03 12.64 12.26
CA GLY A 416 6.89 13.79 12.02
C GLY A 416 7.72 14.27 13.22
N SER A 417 7.76 13.54 14.33
CA SER A 417 8.43 13.98 15.57
C SER A 417 9.91 13.62 15.67
N ASP A 418 10.40 12.67 14.87
CA ASP A 418 11.79 12.23 14.91
C ASP A 418 12.72 13.18 14.15
N ARG A 419 14.00 13.18 14.55
CA ARG A 419 15.04 13.94 13.85
C ARG A 419 15.34 13.31 12.49
N PRO A 420 15.65 14.12 11.46
CA PRO A 420 16.00 13.63 10.14
C PRO A 420 17.47 13.17 10.09
N ASN A 421 17.81 12.08 10.78
CA ASN A 421 19.13 11.45 10.80
C ASN A 421 19.05 9.93 10.84
N TRP A 422 20.09 9.22 10.40
CA TRP A 422 20.21 7.77 10.63
C TRP A 422 20.51 7.48 12.12
N ALA A 423 20.08 6.30 12.60
CA ALA A 423 20.20 5.87 13.99
C ALA A 423 21.62 5.42 14.36
#